data_AF-A0A258KJI9-F1
#
_entry.id   AF-A0A258KJI9-F1
#
_cell.length_a   1.000
_cell.length_b   1.000
_cell.length_c   1.000
_cell.angle_alpha   90.00
_cell.angle_beta   90.00
_cell.angle_gamma   90.00
#
_symmetry.space_group_name_H-M   'P 1'
#
loop_
_entity.id
_entity.type
_entity.pdbx_description
1 polymer ?
#
loop_
_entity_poly.entity_id
_entity_poly.type
_entity_poly.pdbx_seq_one_letter_code
_entity_poly.pdbx_strand_id
1 'polypeptide(L)'
;MGKKRIDPQVNFEPANQPPDAFLPTGPLSIQWEGKLKPSISGKYSLGFLSHDGCRLTINGKLVIDSWKRKATVTEFADIVLEAGKVYDFKAEYFVRRDAVAKLYWKTPDVDFNVTSLFKEAIAAAKKSEITVAVLGMNKNFEREGQDRNQIGLSKDQEIFIKEIKKANPKTIVVFVAGSSLAIDWVDQNIPAILDAWYPGEQGGTAVADVLFGDYNPAGRLPLTFYKSMDDLLPFNDYDVSKGRTYQYFKGNVLYPFGFGLSYTSFVYSDLQLTKTENSINVIFNLKNSGKRDGDEVAQVYVKMPESGIILPIKQLKGFKRVHLENGKTEKVEIAIDKTQLRYWDEKTSSFITPKGTYNIMVGASSNDIKLNQQIVL
;
A
#
# COMPACT_ATOMS: atom_id res chain seq x y z
N MET A 1 -1.88 30.53 -30.95
CA MET A 1 -1.68 29.24 -31.66
C MET A 1 -1.98 28.12 -30.70
N GLY A 2 -2.87 27.20 -31.06
CA GLY A 2 -3.11 26.00 -30.25
C GLY A 2 -1.87 25.10 -30.29
N LYS A 3 -1.41 24.67 -29.13
CA LYS A 3 -0.32 23.69 -29.04
C LYS A 3 -0.92 22.28 -29.25
N LYS A 4 -0.18 21.35 -29.89
CA LYS A 4 -0.62 19.96 -30.13
C LYS A 4 0.34 18.94 -29.53
N ARG A 5 -0.18 17.96 -28.80
CA ARG A 5 0.58 16.80 -28.32
C ARG A 5 -0.26 15.52 -28.44
N ILE A 6 0.39 14.38 -28.28
CA ILE A 6 -0.29 13.08 -28.20
C ILE A 6 -0.41 12.72 -26.73
N ASP A 7 -1.64 12.54 -26.25
CA ASP A 7 -1.92 12.03 -24.92
C ASP A 7 -2.24 10.53 -25.02
N PRO A 8 -1.65 9.66 -24.18
CA PRO A 8 -1.96 8.22 -24.19
C PRO A 8 -3.39 7.93 -23.72
N GLN A 9 -3.99 8.85 -22.96
CA GLN A 9 -5.36 8.80 -22.47
C GLN A 9 -5.85 10.23 -22.19
N VAL A 10 -7.17 10.45 -22.25
CA VAL A 10 -7.78 11.70 -21.77
C VAL A 10 -7.85 11.66 -20.25
N ASN A 11 -6.72 12.00 -19.61
CA ASN A 11 -6.58 12.10 -18.16
C ASN A 11 -5.80 13.37 -17.83
N PHE A 12 -6.50 14.50 -17.88
CA PHE A 12 -5.93 15.82 -17.68
C PHE A 12 -6.26 16.32 -16.29
N GLU A 13 -5.28 16.31 -15.39
CA GLU A 13 -5.38 16.78 -14.00
C GLU A 13 -4.03 17.40 -13.58
N PRO A 14 -3.68 18.59 -14.09
CA PRO A 14 -2.36 19.17 -13.90
C PRO A 14 -1.98 19.41 -12.44
N ALA A 15 -2.94 19.56 -11.52
CA ALA A 15 -2.69 19.77 -10.10
C ALA A 15 -1.88 18.62 -9.45
N ASN A 16 -2.08 17.38 -9.93
CA ASN A 16 -1.47 16.16 -9.37
C ASN A 16 -0.42 15.55 -10.32
N GLN A 17 0.09 16.35 -11.26
CA GLN A 17 1.06 15.92 -12.27
C GLN A 17 2.30 16.83 -12.24
N PRO A 18 3.46 16.36 -12.73
CA PRO A 18 4.63 17.22 -12.91
C PRO A 18 4.29 18.46 -13.75
N PRO A 19 4.99 19.60 -13.53
CA PRO A 19 4.79 20.80 -14.32
C PRO A 19 4.88 20.53 -15.82
N ASP A 20 3.88 21.01 -16.55
CA ASP A 20 3.75 20.77 -17.98
C ASP A 20 3.84 22.09 -18.75
N ALA A 21 4.91 22.22 -19.54
CA ALA A 21 5.21 23.41 -20.34
C ALA A 21 4.15 23.69 -21.43
N PHE A 22 3.24 22.75 -21.68
CA PHE A 22 2.10 22.95 -22.58
C PHE A 22 0.96 23.77 -21.96
N LEU A 23 0.88 23.85 -20.63
CA LEU A 23 -0.24 24.46 -19.91
C LEU A 23 -0.19 26.00 -19.98
N PRO A 24 -1.29 26.67 -20.39
CA PRO A 24 -1.42 28.11 -20.22
C PRO A 24 -1.74 28.46 -18.76
N THR A 25 -1.40 29.68 -18.34
CA THR A 25 -1.67 30.23 -16.99
C THR A 25 -3.11 30.75 -16.81
N GLY A 26 -3.94 30.73 -17.86
CA GLY A 26 -5.29 31.31 -17.89
C GLY A 26 -6.39 30.29 -18.21
N PRO A 27 -7.62 30.75 -18.51
CA PRO A 27 -8.67 29.86 -18.98
C PRO A 27 -8.19 29.11 -20.21
N LEU A 28 -8.51 27.82 -20.28
CA LEU A 28 -8.02 26.94 -21.33
C LEU A 28 -9.17 26.16 -21.93
N SER A 29 -9.00 25.80 -23.19
CA SER A 29 -9.81 24.81 -23.87
C SER A 29 -8.91 23.74 -24.47
N ILE A 30 -9.38 22.49 -24.44
CA ILE A 30 -8.68 21.35 -24.99
C ILE A 30 -9.63 20.57 -25.87
N GLN A 31 -9.09 20.07 -26.97
CA GLN A 31 -9.77 19.15 -27.87
C GLN A 31 -8.87 17.93 -28.04
N TRP A 32 -9.40 16.77 -27.70
CA TRP A 32 -8.80 15.47 -28.01
C TRP A 32 -9.55 14.84 -29.17
N GLU A 33 -8.79 14.26 -30.09
CA GLU A 33 -9.30 13.44 -31.19
C GLU A 33 -8.56 12.12 -31.18
N GLY A 34 -9.28 11.04 -31.42
CA GLY A 34 -8.67 9.72 -31.46
C GLY A 34 -9.64 8.63 -31.90
N LYS A 35 -9.21 7.39 -31.71
CA LYS A 35 -9.94 6.21 -32.14
C LYS A 35 -10.23 5.30 -30.95
N LEU A 36 -11.49 4.95 -30.78
CA LEU A 36 -11.97 3.97 -29.81
C LEU A 36 -12.22 2.65 -30.53
N LYS A 37 -11.55 1.57 -30.11
CA LYS A 37 -11.77 0.21 -30.64
C LYS A 37 -12.19 -0.72 -29.49
N PRO A 38 -13.48 -1.02 -29.34
CA PRO A 38 -13.97 -1.89 -28.28
C PRO A 38 -13.45 -3.32 -28.46
N SER A 39 -13.12 -4.01 -27.37
CA SER A 39 -12.75 -5.43 -27.37
C SER A 39 -13.97 -6.36 -27.24
N ILE A 40 -15.09 -5.84 -26.73
CA ILE A 40 -16.35 -6.56 -26.54
C ILE A 40 -17.53 -5.74 -27.06
N SER A 41 -18.50 -6.41 -27.68
CA SER A 41 -19.74 -5.80 -28.13
C SER A 41 -20.70 -5.60 -26.96
N GLY A 42 -21.46 -4.51 -26.96
CA GLY A 42 -22.54 -4.30 -25.99
C GLY A 42 -22.73 -2.85 -25.61
N LYS A 43 -23.49 -2.62 -24.54
CA LYS A 43 -23.80 -1.30 -23.98
C LYS A 43 -22.66 -0.80 -23.09
N TYR A 44 -21.93 0.22 -23.53
CA TYR A 44 -20.94 0.94 -22.74
C TYR A 44 -21.59 2.13 -22.05
N SER A 45 -21.07 2.52 -20.88
CA SER A 45 -21.37 3.81 -20.25
C SER A 45 -20.14 4.69 -20.30
N LEU A 46 -20.13 5.71 -21.16
CA LEU A 46 -19.03 6.67 -21.28
C LEU A 46 -19.19 7.74 -20.21
N GLY A 47 -18.16 8.00 -19.42
CA GLY A 47 -18.11 9.04 -18.41
C GLY A 47 -17.09 10.11 -18.78
N PHE A 48 -17.49 11.37 -18.75
CA PHE A 48 -16.59 12.51 -18.92
C PHE A 48 -16.64 13.40 -17.66
N LEU A 49 -15.64 13.24 -16.80
CA LEU A 49 -15.44 14.09 -15.62
C LEU A 49 -14.82 15.42 -16.06
N SER A 50 -15.44 16.53 -15.65
CA SER A 50 -14.92 17.87 -15.93
C SER A 50 -15.25 18.87 -14.83
N HIS A 51 -14.34 19.81 -14.57
CA HIS A 51 -14.68 21.11 -13.95
C HIS A 51 -14.98 22.14 -15.04
N ASP A 52 -16.06 22.91 -14.93
CA ASP A 52 -16.67 23.64 -16.07
C ASP A 52 -17.13 22.67 -17.18
N GLY A 53 -17.03 23.01 -18.47
CA GLY A 53 -17.82 22.38 -19.52
C GLY A 53 -17.08 21.32 -20.35
N CYS A 54 -17.83 20.30 -20.80
CA CYS A 54 -17.33 19.24 -21.66
C CYS A 54 -18.33 18.83 -22.75
N ARG A 55 -17.83 18.29 -23.86
CA ARG A 55 -18.61 17.62 -24.90
C ARG A 55 -17.89 16.36 -25.37
N LEU A 56 -18.65 15.32 -25.69
CA LEU A 56 -18.13 14.10 -26.30
C LEU A 56 -18.92 13.77 -27.56
N THR A 57 -18.21 13.51 -28.64
CA THR A 57 -18.75 13.11 -29.92
C THR A 57 -18.17 11.76 -30.34
N ILE A 58 -19.00 10.83 -30.80
CA ILE A 58 -18.59 9.53 -31.35
C ILE A 58 -19.09 9.43 -32.79
N ASN A 59 -18.20 9.18 -33.76
CA ASN A 59 -18.49 9.19 -35.21
C ASN A 59 -19.31 10.41 -35.66
N GLY A 60 -18.94 11.60 -35.16
CA GLY A 60 -19.65 12.85 -35.47
C GLY A 60 -20.97 13.08 -34.70
N LYS A 61 -21.49 12.08 -33.97
CA LYS A 61 -22.70 12.21 -33.14
C LYS A 61 -22.36 12.67 -31.72
N LEU A 62 -22.94 13.79 -31.30
CA LEU A 62 -22.83 14.28 -29.92
C LEU A 62 -23.52 13.31 -28.95
N VAL A 63 -22.78 12.82 -27.96
CA VAL A 63 -23.26 11.86 -26.94
C VAL A 63 -23.29 12.46 -25.54
N ILE A 64 -22.37 13.38 -25.21
CA ILE A 64 -22.39 14.18 -23.98
C ILE A 64 -22.38 15.65 -24.39
N ASP A 65 -23.33 16.43 -23.90
CA ASP A 65 -23.37 17.88 -24.07
C ASP A 65 -23.58 18.58 -22.73
N SER A 66 -22.48 19.07 -22.16
CA SER A 66 -22.50 19.84 -20.91
C SER A 66 -21.58 21.04 -21.06
N TRP A 67 -21.84 21.87 -22.07
CA TRP A 67 -21.04 23.05 -22.39
C TRP A 67 -21.41 24.28 -21.53
N LYS A 68 -21.35 24.12 -20.21
CA LYS A 68 -21.69 25.15 -19.22
C LYS A 68 -20.77 25.11 -18.02
N ARG A 69 -20.72 26.21 -17.26
CA ARG A 69 -19.97 26.28 -16.00
C ARG A 69 -20.64 25.41 -14.94
N LYS A 70 -19.85 24.63 -14.22
CA LYS A 70 -20.31 23.71 -13.17
C LYS A 70 -19.14 23.27 -12.29
N ALA A 71 -19.47 22.82 -11.09
CA ALA A 71 -18.53 22.12 -10.23
C ALA A 71 -18.06 20.81 -10.89
N THR A 72 -16.99 20.22 -10.34
CA THR A 72 -16.44 18.97 -10.84
C THR A 72 -17.48 17.86 -10.76
N VAL A 73 -17.91 17.35 -11.91
CA VAL A 73 -18.92 16.30 -12.01
C VAL A 73 -18.63 15.45 -13.23
N THR A 74 -19.09 14.20 -13.21
CA THR A 74 -19.06 13.33 -14.38
C THR A 74 -20.41 13.31 -15.07
N GLU A 75 -20.39 13.62 -16.36
CA GLU A 75 -21.53 13.36 -17.24
C GLU A 75 -21.40 11.97 -17.85
N PHE A 76 -22.52 11.26 -17.92
CA PHE A 76 -22.56 9.92 -18.49
C PHE A 76 -23.40 9.88 -19.76
N ALA A 77 -22.99 9.04 -20.71
CA ALA A 77 -23.79 8.68 -21.87
C ALA A 77 -23.62 7.20 -22.19
N ASP A 78 -24.73 6.51 -22.40
CA ASP A 78 -24.70 5.12 -22.79
C ASP A 78 -24.66 5.00 -24.32
N ILE A 79 -23.84 4.08 -24.83
CA ILE A 79 -23.72 3.80 -26.27
C ILE A 79 -23.50 2.30 -26.51
N VAL A 80 -24.10 1.77 -27.57
CA VAL A 80 -23.83 0.40 -28.00
C VAL A 80 -22.65 0.41 -28.98
N LEU A 81 -21.61 -0.35 -28.67
CA LEU A 81 -20.43 -0.50 -29.51
C LEU A 81 -20.23 -1.96 -29.91
N GLU A 82 -19.58 -2.19 -31.05
CA GLU A 82 -19.27 -3.51 -31.59
C GLU A 82 -17.78 -3.82 -31.43
N ALA A 83 -17.46 -5.03 -30.98
CA ALA A 83 -16.08 -5.50 -30.84
C ALA A 83 -15.32 -5.39 -32.17
N GLY A 84 -14.09 -4.89 -32.12
CA GLY A 84 -13.19 -4.78 -33.27
C GLY A 84 -13.50 -3.63 -34.22
N LYS A 85 -14.69 -3.02 -34.14
CA LYS A 85 -15.06 -1.84 -34.93
C LYS A 85 -14.37 -0.60 -34.37
N VAL A 86 -13.92 0.28 -35.25
CA VAL A 86 -13.21 1.51 -34.88
C VAL A 86 -14.18 2.67 -34.94
N TYR A 87 -14.22 3.46 -33.88
CA TYR A 87 -15.06 4.64 -33.74
C TYR A 87 -14.16 5.87 -33.55
N ASP A 88 -14.38 6.91 -34.33
CA ASP A 88 -13.72 8.20 -34.11
C ASP A 88 -14.36 8.87 -32.90
N PHE A 89 -13.55 9.37 -31.96
CA PHE A 89 -14.03 10.18 -30.86
C PHE A 89 -13.42 11.57 -30.90
N LYS A 90 -14.22 12.56 -30.48
CA LYS A 90 -13.77 13.91 -30.20
C LYS A 90 -14.28 14.31 -28.82
N ALA A 91 -13.36 14.65 -27.92
CA ALA A 91 -13.66 15.17 -26.59
C ALA A 91 -13.23 16.64 -26.52
N GLU A 92 -14.16 17.52 -26.14
CA GLU A 92 -13.92 18.95 -26.02
C GLU A 92 -14.12 19.38 -24.56
N TYR A 93 -13.29 20.29 -24.09
CA TYR A 93 -13.26 20.75 -22.71
C TYR A 93 -12.94 22.24 -22.65
N PHE A 94 -13.56 22.97 -21.72
CA PHE A 94 -13.10 24.30 -21.34
C PHE A 94 -13.13 24.48 -19.83
N VAL A 95 -12.22 25.31 -19.33
CA VAL A 95 -12.15 25.63 -17.90
C VAL A 95 -11.52 26.98 -17.64
N ARG A 96 -11.91 27.63 -16.55
CA ARG A 96 -11.30 28.89 -16.10
C ARG A 96 -10.19 28.70 -15.08
N ARG A 97 -10.35 27.77 -14.13
CA ARG A 97 -9.44 27.43 -13.03
C ARG A 97 -9.66 25.97 -12.60
N ASP A 98 -8.75 25.40 -11.83
CA ASP A 98 -8.92 24.06 -11.23
C ASP A 98 -9.16 22.97 -12.29
N ALA A 99 -8.28 22.95 -13.29
CA ALA A 99 -8.47 22.14 -14.48
C ALA A 99 -8.49 20.64 -14.16
N VAL A 100 -9.56 19.98 -14.58
CA VAL A 100 -9.67 18.52 -14.56
C VAL A 100 -10.59 18.07 -15.69
N ALA A 101 -10.12 17.13 -16.50
CA ALA A 101 -10.86 16.50 -17.59
C ALA A 101 -10.42 15.03 -17.74
N LYS A 102 -11.33 14.09 -17.48
CA LYS A 102 -11.04 12.65 -17.56
C LYS A 102 -12.14 11.94 -18.35
N LEU A 103 -11.75 11.18 -19.38
CA LEU A 103 -12.65 10.29 -20.11
C LEU A 103 -12.46 8.86 -19.63
N TYR A 104 -13.54 8.19 -19.27
CA TYR A 104 -13.54 6.79 -18.89
C TYR A 104 -14.78 6.09 -19.45
N TRP A 105 -14.78 4.76 -19.42
CA TRP A 105 -15.95 3.99 -19.83
C TRP A 105 -16.14 2.77 -18.94
N LYS A 106 -17.39 2.51 -18.55
CA LYS A 106 -17.82 1.20 -18.07
C LYS A 106 -18.07 0.31 -19.29
N THR A 107 -17.44 -0.85 -19.32
CA THR A 107 -17.72 -1.88 -20.33
C THR A 107 -19.11 -2.49 -20.13
N PRO A 108 -19.67 -3.16 -21.16
CA PRO A 108 -20.92 -3.91 -21.02
C PRO A 108 -20.84 -4.92 -19.86
N ASP A 109 -21.97 -5.09 -19.16
CA ASP A 109 -22.19 -6.22 -18.24
C ASP A 109 -22.37 -7.48 -19.10
N VAL A 110 -21.25 -7.99 -19.60
CA VAL A 110 -21.11 -9.34 -20.14
C VAL A 110 -20.66 -10.23 -19.00
N ASP A 111 -21.06 -11.52 -19.02
CA ASP A 111 -20.33 -12.61 -18.36
C ASP A 111 -18.94 -12.72 -19.02
N PHE A 112 -18.15 -11.67 -18.87
CA PHE A 112 -16.83 -11.56 -19.41
C PHE A 112 -15.99 -12.55 -18.64
N ASN A 113 -15.64 -13.65 -19.28
CA ASN A 113 -14.69 -14.55 -18.69
C ASN A 113 -13.33 -13.84 -18.68
N VAL A 114 -13.04 -13.13 -17.59
CA VAL A 114 -11.83 -12.34 -17.39
C VAL A 114 -10.57 -13.17 -17.60
N THR A 115 -10.65 -14.49 -17.38
CA THR A 115 -9.55 -15.42 -17.66
C THR A 115 -9.14 -15.46 -19.13
N SER A 116 -10.03 -15.07 -20.06
CA SER A 116 -9.70 -14.98 -21.48
C SER A 116 -8.68 -13.88 -21.78
N LEU A 117 -8.57 -12.84 -20.94
CA LEU A 117 -7.51 -11.82 -21.02
C LEU A 117 -6.16 -12.36 -20.57
N PHE A 118 -6.13 -13.44 -19.79
CA PHE A 118 -4.92 -13.94 -19.15
C PHE A 118 -4.24 -15.05 -19.95
N LYS A 119 -4.77 -15.41 -21.13
CA LYS A 119 -4.30 -16.55 -21.94
C LYS A 119 -2.80 -16.52 -22.19
N GLU A 120 -2.26 -15.37 -22.57
CA GLU A 120 -0.83 -15.20 -22.84
C GLU A 120 0.00 -15.37 -21.57
N ALA A 121 -0.39 -14.70 -20.49
CA ALA A 121 0.29 -14.80 -19.20
C ALA A 121 0.26 -16.23 -18.63
N ILE A 122 -0.87 -16.93 -18.73
CA ILE A 122 -1.02 -18.34 -18.34
C ILE A 122 -0.13 -19.24 -19.19
N ALA A 123 -0.05 -19.01 -20.50
CA ALA A 123 0.80 -19.77 -21.40
C ALA A 123 2.30 -19.55 -21.09
N ALA A 124 2.70 -18.31 -20.78
CA ALA A 124 4.05 -17.99 -20.32
C ALA A 124 4.35 -18.68 -18.99
N ALA A 125 3.47 -18.56 -17.99
CA ALA A 125 3.64 -19.18 -16.68
C ALA A 125 3.85 -20.70 -16.77
N LYS A 126 3.08 -21.40 -17.62
CA LYS A 126 3.24 -22.86 -17.86
C LYS A 126 4.59 -23.25 -18.45
N LYS A 127 5.22 -22.36 -19.22
CA LYS A 127 6.50 -22.60 -19.89
C LYS A 127 7.70 -22.19 -19.03
N SER A 128 7.48 -21.39 -17.99
CA SER A 128 8.54 -20.90 -17.11
C SER A 128 8.81 -21.86 -15.96
N GLU A 129 10.06 -21.96 -15.52
CA GLU A 129 10.40 -22.69 -14.30
C GLU A 129 9.84 -21.98 -13.05
N ILE A 130 9.99 -20.66 -13.00
CA ILE A 130 9.47 -19.79 -11.94
C ILE A 130 8.67 -18.69 -12.61
N THR A 131 7.54 -18.32 -12.00
CA THR A 131 6.74 -17.17 -12.43
C THR A 131 6.84 -16.06 -11.40
N VAL A 132 7.13 -14.83 -11.83
CA VAL A 132 7.05 -13.64 -10.99
C VAL A 132 5.84 -12.83 -11.44
N ALA A 133 4.82 -12.75 -10.60
CA ALA A 133 3.60 -11.97 -10.85
C ALA A 133 3.67 -10.64 -10.10
N VAL A 134 3.58 -9.53 -10.82
CA VAL A 134 3.58 -8.18 -10.24
C VAL A 134 2.14 -7.68 -10.13
N LEU A 135 1.69 -7.40 -8.91
CA LEU A 135 0.32 -7.05 -8.56
C LEU A 135 0.30 -5.82 -7.64
N GLY A 136 -0.87 -5.25 -7.38
CA GLY A 136 -1.04 -4.22 -6.35
C GLY A 136 -1.96 -3.08 -6.77
N MET A 137 -1.53 -1.86 -6.47
CA MET A 137 -2.29 -0.63 -6.61
C MET A 137 -1.59 0.35 -7.56
N ASN A 138 -2.30 1.41 -7.93
CA ASN A 138 -1.76 2.52 -8.70
C ASN A 138 -2.51 3.80 -8.36
N LYS A 139 -2.15 4.91 -9.02
CA LYS A 139 -2.73 6.25 -8.80
C LYS A 139 -4.24 6.35 -9.09
N ASN A 140 -4.88 5.35 -9.67
CA ASN A 140 -6.33 5.31 -9.81
C ASN A 140 -7.03 4.91 -8.49
N PHE A 141 -6.32 4.14 -7.64
CA PHE A 141 -6.82 3.65 -6.37
C PHE A 141 -6.25 4.42 -5.17
N GLU A 142 -4.96 4.79 -5.23
CA GLU A 142 -4.25 5.47 -4.15
C GLU A 142 -3.76 6.84 -4.62
N ARG A 143 -4.45 7.90 -4.21
CA ARG A 143 -4.09 9.28 -4.54
C ARG A 143 -4.62 10.26 -3.50
N GLU A 144 -3.99 11.43 -3.43
CA GLU A 144 -4.51 12.53 -2.62
C GLU A 144 -5.94 12.91 -3.06
N GLY A 145 -6.79 13.20 -2.06
CA GLY A 145 -8.19 13.55 -2.27
C GLY A 145 -9.13 12.37 -2.57
N GLN A 146 -8.63 11.13 -2.53
CA GLN A 146 -9.46 9.94 -2.68
C GLN A 146 -8.94 8.77 -1.84
N ASP A 147 -9.78 8.29 -0.93
CA ASP A 147 -9.53 7.05 -0.20
C ASP A 147 -9.90 5.81 -1.03
N ARG A 148 -9.25 4.68 -0.71
CA ARG A 148 -9.69 3.38 -1.20
C ARG A 148 -10.99 2.97 -0.53
N ASN A 149 -11.87 2.30 -1.25
CA ASN A 149 -13.11 1.72 -0.72
C ASN A 149 -12.95 0.30 -0.17
N GLN A 150 -11.83 -0.37 -0.46
CA GLN A 150 -11.45 -1.69 0.05
C GLN A 150 -9.93 -1.78 0.19
N ILE A 151 -9.45 -2.67 1.06
CA ILE A 151 -8.02 -2.94 1.26
C ILE A 151 -7.53 -4.22 0.56
N GLY A 152 -8.42 -4.98 -0.08
CA GLY A 152 -8.06 -6.17 -0.85
C GLY A 152 -7.62 -5.84 -2.28
N LEU A 153 -7.16 -6.85 -3.01
CA LEU A 153 -6.92 -6.74 -4.45
C LEU A 153 -8.23 -6.50 -5.20
N SER A 154 -8.13 -5.91 -6.39
CA SER A 154 -9.25 -5.87 -7.31
C SER A 154 -9.63 -7.29 -7.76
N LYS A 155 -10.91 -7.51 -8.07
CA LYS A 155 -11.44 -8.86 -8.30
C LYS A 155 -10.75 -9.59 -9.45
N ASP A 156 -10.40 -8.86 -10.49
CA ASP A 156 -9.64 -9.32 -11.64
C ASP A 156 -8.22 -9.77 -11.26
N GLN A 157 -7.52 -9.03 -10.38
CA GLN A 157 -6.21 -9.43 -9.87
C GLN A 157 -6.28 -10.70 -9.00
N GLU A 158 -7.33 -10.86 -8.18
CA GLU A 158 -7.56 -12.11 -7.43
C GLU A 158 -7.75 -13.31 -8.35
N ILE A 159 -8.54 -13.16 -9.42
CA ILE A 159 -8.78 -14.23 -10.39
C ILE A 159 -7.50 -14.52 -11.18
N PHE A 160 -6.78 -13.47 -11.59
CA PHE A 160 -5.51 -13.59 -12.30
C PHE A 160 -4.50 -14.42 -11.50
N ILE A 161 -4.23 -14.07 -10.25
CA ILE A 161 -3.22 -14.78 -9.46
C ILE A 161 -3.60 -16.24 -9.17
N LYS A 162 -4.90 -16.53 -9.03
CA LYS A 162 -5.41 -17.91 -8.92
C LYS A 162 -5.12 -18.73 -10.17
N GLU A 163 -5.38 -18.18 -11.35
CA GLU A 163 -5.08 -18.86 -12.62
C GLU A 163 -3.58 -19.00 -12.86
N ILE A 164 -2.77 -17.99 -12.52
CA ILE A 164 -1.31 -18.06 -12.62
C ILE A 164 -0.74 -19.12 -11.67
N LYS A 165 -1.19 -19.16 -10.41
CA LYS A 165 -0.76 -20.18 -9.45
C LYS A 165 -1.14 -21.60 -9.89
N LYS A 166 -2.32 -21.78 -10.49
CA LYS A 166 -2.75 -23.04 -11.08
C LYS A 166 -1.88 -23.44 -12.28
N ALA A 167 -1.49 -22.47 -13.09
CA ALA A 167 -0.62 -22.67 -14.24
C ALA A 167 0.83 -23.01 -13.83
N ASN A 168 1.34 -22.37 -12.77
CA ASN A 168 2.67 -22.58 -12.23
C ASN A 168 2.69 -22.48 -10.70
N PRO A 169 2.80 -23.62 -9.99
CA PRO A 169 2.90 -23.62 -8.53
C PRO A 169 4.11 -22.88 -7.95
N LYS A 170 5.20 -22.71 -8.73
CA LYS A 170 6.40 -21.93 -8.37
C LYS A 170 6.22 -20.45 -8.75
N THR A 171 5.14 -19.85 -8.24
CA THR A 171 4.84 -18.43 -8.44
C THR A 171 5.34 -17.61 -7.25
N ILE A 172 6.01 -16.51 -7.51
CA ILE A 172 6.37 -15.45 -6.56
C ILE A 172 5.46 -14.25 -6.87
N VAL A 173 4.98 -13.56 -5.84
CA VAL A 173 4.24 -12.30 -6.03
C VAL A 173 5.08 -11.12 -5.56
N VAL A 174 5.16 -10.09 -6.40
CA VAL A 174 5.70 -8.78 -6.03
C VAL A 174 4.53 -7.81 -5.95
N PHE A 175 4.32 -7.21 -4.78
CA PHE A 175 3.32 -6.17 -4.59
C PHE A 175 3.92 -4.78 -4.79
N VAL A 176 3.19 -3.95 -5.53
CA VAL A 176 3.46 -2.52 -5.70
C VAL A 176 2.22 -1.77 -5.19
N ALA A 177 2.25 -1.28 -3.95
CA ALA A 177 1.14 -0.57 -3.32
C ALA A 177 1.63 0.40 -2.22
N GLY A 178 0.87 1.44 -1.92
CA GLY A 178 1.27 2.48 -0.95
C GLY A 178 0.80 2.24 0.49
N SER A 179 -0.02 1.23 0.73
CA SER A 179 -0.63 0.97 2.04
C SER A 179 -0.90 -0.52 2.24
N SER A 180 -1.43 -0.89 3.41
CA SER A 180 -1.72 -2.29 3.75
C SER A 180 -2.69 -2.94 2.75
N LEU A 181 -2.49 -4.24 2.51
CA LEU A 181 -3.33 -5.06 1.65
C LEU A 181 -3.88 -6.27 2.41
N ALA A 182 -5.16 -6.55 2.27
CA ALA A 182 -5.80 -7.79 2.72
C ALA A 182 -5.64 -8.86 1.62
N ILE A 183 -4.68 -9.76 1.81
CA ILE A 183 -4.24 -10.73 0.78
C ILE A 183 -4.16 -12.16 1.31
N ASP A 184 -5.03 -12.54 2.26
CA ASP A 184 -5.02 -13.86 2.92
C ASP A 184 -4.93 -15.04 1.95
N TRP A 185 -5.64 -14.99 0.83
CA TRP A 185 -5.53 -16.07 -0.17
C TRP A 185 -4.13 -16.16 -0.77
N VAL A 186 -3.49 -15.02 -1.08
CA VAL A 186 -2.14 -14.98 -1.63
C VAL A 186 -1.14 -15.50 -0.60
N ASP A 187 -1.22 -15.03 0.64
CA ASP A 187 -0.38 -15.48 1.77
C ASP A 187 -0.44 -17.00 1.97
N GLN A 188 -1.65 -17.59 1.91
CA GLN A 188 -1.84 -19.01 2.12
C GLN A 188 -1.43 -19.90 0.93
N ASN A 189 -1.35 -19.36 -0.29
CA ASN A 189 -1.22 -20.16 -1.51
C ASN A 189 0.02 -19.86 -2.34
N ILE A 190 0.66 -18.70 -2.14
CA ILE A 190 1.86 -18.28 -2.85
C ILE A 190 3.08 -18.48 -1.93
N PRO A 191 4.11 -19.20 -2.39
CA PRO A 191 5.27 -19.55 -1.56
C PRO A 191 6.16 -18.36 -1.15
N ALA A 192 6.14 -17.26 -1.91
CA ALA A 192 6.95 -16.09 -1.62
C ALA A 192 6.25 -14.81 -2.07
N ILE A 193 6.26 -13.81 -1.19
CA ILE A 193 5.68 -12.49 -1.40
C ILE A 193 6.74 -11.44 -1.08
N LEU A 194 6.93 -10.49 -1.99
CA LEU A 194 7.77 -9.31 -1.82
C LEU A 194 6.90 -8.06 -1.90
N ASP A 195 6.85 -7.27 -0.83
CA ASP A 195 6.21 -5.96 -0.84
C ASP A 195 7.25 -4.88 -1.21
N ALA A 196 7.10 -4.30 -2.40
CA ALA A 196 8.01 -3.31 -2.95
C ALA A 196 7.53 -1.86 -2.74
N TRP A 197 6.37 -1.65 -2.13
CA TRP A 197 5.74 -0.34 -2.01
C TRP A 197 5.56 0.37 -3.36
N TYR A 198 5.74 1.70 -3.42
CA TYR A 198 6.03 2.42 -4.66
C TYR A 198 7.54 2.67 -4.75
N PRO A 199 8.31 1.83 -5.44
CA PRO A 199 9.77 1.74 -5.25
C PRO A 199 10.59 2.80 -6.02
N GLY A 200 9.93 3.81 -6.60
CA GLY A 200 10.60 4.90 -7.33
C GLY A 200 11.28 4.45 -8.63
N GLU A 201 12.16 5.32 -9.15
CA GLU A 201 12.77 5.16 -10.48
C GLU A 201 13.75 3.98 -10.59
N GLN A 202 14.43 3.61 -9.50
CA GLN A 202 15.31 2.44 -9.43
C GLN A 202 14.58 1.19 -8.91
N GLY A 203 13.25 1.24 -8.82
CA GLY A 203 12.49 0.20 -8.16
C GLY A 203 12.55 -1.17 -8.84
N GLY A 204 12.63 -1.20 -10.17
CA GLY A 204 12.83 -2.44 -10.92
C GLY A 204 14.15 -3.14 -10.56
N THR A 205 15.23 -2.37 -10.47
CA THR A 205 16.56 -2.86 -10.04
C THR A 205 16.51 -3.37 -8.61
N ALA A 206 15.96 -2.59 -7.68
CA ALA A 206 15.87 -2.97 -6.26
C ALA A 206 15.05 -4.27 -6.04
N VAL A 207 13.96 -4.45 -6.79
CA VAL A 207 13.18 -5.69 -6.77
C VAL A 207 14.02 -6.87 -7.30
N ALA A 208 14.79 -6.68 -8.38
CA ALA A 208 15.66 -7.72 -8.90
C ALA A 208 16.75 -8.12 -7.90
N ASP A 209 17.44 -7.15 -7.29
CA ASP A 209 18.50 -7.40 -6.30
C ASP A 209 17.99 -8.26 -5.12
N VAL A 210 16.76 -8.02 -4.68
CA VAL A 210 16.12 -8.86 -3.66
C VAL A 210 15.82 -10.25 -4.21
N LEU A 211 15.11 -10.35 -5.34
CA LEU A 211 14.67 -11.64 -5.88
C LEU A 211 15.84 -12.60 -6.19
N PHE A 212 16.98 -12.07 -6.62
CA PHE A 212 18.18 -12.86 -6.90
C PHE A 212 19.11 -13.01 -5.67
N GLY A 213 18.83 -12.28 -4.58
CA GLY A 213 19.58 -12.37 -3.33
C GLY A 213 20.92 -11.64 -3.34
N ASP A 214 21.09 -10.69 -4.26
CA ASP A 214 22.18 -9.70 -4.26
C ASP A 214 22.02 -8.75 -3.06
N TYR A 215 20.78 -8.49 -2.66
CA TYR A 215 20.43 -7.85 -1.40
C TYR A 215 19.59 -8.78 -0.52
N ASN A 216 20.01 -8.97 0.74
CA ASN A 216 19.21 -9.66 1.75
C ASN A 216 18.15 -8.68 2.33
N PRO A 217 16.84 -8.95 2.17
CA PRO A 217 15.81 -8.01 2.60
C PRO A 217 15.84 -7.79 4.11
N ALA A 218 15.74 -6.52 4.49
CA ALA A 218 15.74 -6.07 5.89
C ALA A 218 14.70 -4.97 6.18
N GLY A 219 13.72 -4.80 5.30
CA GLY A 219 12.58 -3.91 5.55
C GLY A 219 11.70 -4.44 6.68
N ARG A 220 11.04 -3.54 7.41
CA ARG A 220 10.04 -3.87 8.42
C ARG A 220 8.78 -3.03 8.18
N LEU A 221 7.60 -3.65 8.26
CA LEU A 221 6.34 -3.00 7.99
C LEU A 221 6.10 -1.84 8.98
N PRO A 222 5.90 -0.59 8.50
CA PRO A 222 5.52 0.52 9.36
C PRO A 222 4.03 0.50 9.71
N LEU A 223 3.26 -0.44 9.13
CA LEU A 223 1.82 -0.58 9.25
C LEU A 223 1.44 -1.97 9.75
N THR A 224 0.25 -2.08 10.32
CA THR A 224 -0.41 -3.37 10.58
C THR A 224 -1.25 -3.75 9.36
N PHE A 225 -1.04 -4.95 8.83
CA PHE A 225 -1.84 -5.49 7.72
C PHE A 225 -2.94 -6.38 8.31
N TYR A 226 -4.18 -5.98 8.10
CA TYR A 226 -5.36 -6.70 8.58
C TYR A 226 -5.81 -7.74 7.55
N LYS A 227 -6.56 -8.75 8.00
CA LYS A 227 -7.04 -9.81 7.12
C LYS A 227 -8.22 -9.37 6.26
N SER A 228 -9.01 -8.44 6.77
CA SER A 228 -10.17 -7.93 6.05
C SER A 228 -10.57 -6.53 6.49
N MET A 229 -11.50 -5.92 5.76
CA MET A 229 -12.16 -4.67 6.18
C MET A 229 -12.96 -4.85 7.47
N ASP A 230 -13.42 -6.06 7.79
CA ASP A 230 -14.23 -6.33 8.98
C ASP A 230 -13.41 -6.20 10.28
N ASP A 231 -12.08 -6.31 10.18
CA ASP A 231 -11.15 -6.05 11.29
C ASP A 231 -10.96 -4.54 11.55
N LEU A 232 -11.45 -3.67 10.66
CA LEU A 232 -11.30 -2.23 10.76
C LEU A 232 -12.55 -1.58 11.35
N LEU A 233 -12.33 -0.63 12.27
CA LEU A 233 -13.39 0.23 12.77
C LEU A 233 -13.91 1.17 11.67
N PRO A 234 -15.17 1.65 11.78
CA PRO A 234 -15.76 2.61 10.85
C PRO A 234 -14.83 3.79 10.57
N PHE A 235 -14.81 4.26 9.32
CA PHE A 235 -13.88 5.28 8.87
C PHE A 235 -13.93 6.58 9.69
N ASN A 236 -15.10 6.94 10.21
CA ASN A 236 -15.31 8.13 11.04
C ASN A 236 -15.02 7.92 12.54
N ASP A 237 -14.61 6.73 12.97
CA ASP A 237 -14.18 6.46 14.35
C ASP A 237 -12.67 6.63 14.49
N TYR A 238 -12.26 7.74 15.08
CA TYR A 238 -10.87 8.12 15.33
C TYR A 238 -10.34 7.65 16.69
N ASP A 239 -11.16 6.97 17.50
CA ASP A 239 -10.70 6.44 18.78
C ASP A 239 -9.86 5.17 18.55
N VAL A 240 -8.54 5.36 18.57
CA VAL A 240 -7.59 4.26 18.37
C VAL A 240 -7.67 3.19 19.47
N SER A 241 -8.15 3.56 20.67
CA SER A 241 -8.21 2.66 21.82
C SER A 241 -9.21 1.51 21.65
N LYS A 242 -10.16 1.68 20.73
CA LYS A 242 -11.18 0.68 20.37
C LYS A 242 -10.68 -0.44 19.46
N GLY A 243 -9.37 -0.53 19.23
CA GLY A 243 -8.78 -1.61 18.45
C GLY A 243 -8.19 -1.18 17.12
N ARG A 244 -7.58 0.01 17.02
CA ARG A 244 -6.74 0.35 15.88
C ARG A 244 -5.27 0.15 16.20
N THR A 245 -4.48 -0.18 15.18
CA THR A 245 -3.01 -0.36 15.24
C THR A 245 -2.58 -1.53 16.13
N TYR A 246 -1.30 -1.91 16.05
CA TYR A 246 -0.71 -2.91 16.94
C TYR A 246 -0.80 -2.55 18.45
N GLN A 247 -1.05 -1.28 18.78
CA GLN A 247 -1.14 -0.82 20.17
C GLN A 247 -2.44 -1.26 20.84
N TYR A 248 -3.54 -1.39 20.10
CA TYR A 248 -4.87 -1.63 20.70
C TYR A 248 -5.64 -2.77 20.03
N PHE A 249 -5.30 -3.16 18.81
CA PHE A 249 -5.94 -4.28 18.13
C PHE A 249 -5.57 -5.60 18.82
N LYS A 250 -6.59 -6.36 19.23
CA LYS A 250 -6.45 -7.66 19.91
C LYS A 250 -6.72 -8.86 19.02
N GLY A 251 -7.18 -8.62 17.78
CA GLY A 251 -7.48 -9.67 16.81
C GLY A 251 -6.22 -10.22 16.14
N ASN A 252 -6.42 -11.21 15.28
CA ASN A 252 -5.36 -11.77 14.45
C ASN A 252 -5.16 -10.89 13.22
N VAL A 253 -3.92 -10.49 12.97
CA VAL A 253 -3.52 -9.69 11.80
C VAL A 253 -2.92 -10.61 10.74
N LEU A 254 -2.89 -10.13 9.49
CA LEU A 254 -2.18 -10.81 8.41
C LEU A 254 -0.67 -10.65 8.60
N TYR A 255 -0.20 -9.39 8.68
CA TYR A 255 1.18 -9.07 9.04
C TYR A 255 1.22 -8.02 10.15
N PRO A 256 1.94 -8.27 11.25
CA PRO A 256 1.99 -7.35 12.37
C PRO A 256 2.90 -6.15 12.08
N PHE A 257 2.71 -5.06 12.84
CA PHE A 257 3.64 -3.93 12.79
C PHE A 257 5.08 -4.40 13.07
N GLY A 258 6.03 -3.86 12.32
CA GLY A 258 7.44 -4.19 12.42
C GLY A 258 7.81 -5.56 11.85
N PHE A 259 6.91 -6.25 11.13
CA PHE A 259 7.19 -7.53 10.49
C PHE A 259 8.05 -7.39 9.24
N GLY A 260 8.93 -8.35 8.99
CA GLY A 260 9.67 -8.48 7.73
C GLY A 260 10.62 -9.67 7.82
N LEU A 261 10.75 -10.40 6.72
CA LEU A 261 11.60 -11.58 6.64
C LEU A 261 13.03 -11.21 6.20
N SER A 262 13.92 -12.19 6.24
CA SER A 262 15.30 -12.13 5.77
C SER A 262 15.68 -13.48 5.13
N TYR A 263 16.71 -13.48 4.28
CA TYR A 263 17.35 -14.70 3.78
C TYR A 263 18.33 -15.34 4.78
N THR A 264 18.48 -14.74 5.97
CA THR A 264 19.19 -15.32 7.12
C THR A 264 18.29 -15.32 8.36
N SER A 265 18.76 -15.90 9.46
CA SER A 265 18.02 -16.02 10.72
C SER A 265 18.78 -15.39 11.87
N PHE A 266 18.06 -14.72 12.77
CA PHE A 266 18.66 -14.04 13.92
C PHE A 266 18.19 -14.63 15.26
N VAL A 267 19.12 -14.73 16.20
CA VAL A 267 18.87 -15.21 17.57
C VAL A 267 19.16 -14.09 18.55
N TYR A 268 18.25 -13.90 19.50
CA TYR A 268 18.33 -12.91 20.57
C TYR A 268 18.59 -13.65 21.88
N SER A 269 19.54 -13.19 22.68
CA SER A 269 19.84 -13.79 23.99
C SER A 269 20.29 -12.77 25.03
N ASP A 270 20.39 -13.20 26.28
CA ASP A 270 21.06 -12.47 27.37
C ASP A 270 20.51 -11.06 27.61
N LEU A 271 19.17 -10.94 27.68
CA LEU A 271 18.52 -9.67 28.02
C LEU A 271 18.94 -9.21 29.41
N GLN A 272 19.38 -7.96 29.49
CA GLN A 272 19.73 -7.25 30.71
C GLN A 272 19.10 -5.87 30.68
N LEU A 273 18.55 -5.46 31.81
CA LEU A 273 17.98 -4.14 32.02
C LEU A 273 18.80 -3.40 33.08
N THR A 274 19.28 -2.21 32.76
CA THR A 274 19.92 -1.33 33.74
C THR A 274 19.15 -0.02 33.86
N LYS A 275 18.92 0.42 35.09
CA LYS A 275 18.21 1.68 35.40
C LYS A 275 19.23 2.76 35.67
N THR A 276 19.11 3.89 34.99
CA THR A 276 19.81 5.13 35.36
C THR A 276 18.81 6.10 35.99
N GLU A 277 19.26 7.31 36.32
CA GLU A 277 18.36 8.37 36.78
C GLU A 277 17.28 8.69 35.74
N ASN A 278 17.66 8.77 34.45
CA ASN A 278 16.79 9.27 33.38
C ASN A 278 16.36 8.20 32.37
N SER A 279 16.99 7.02 32.35
CA SER A 279 16.74 6.00 31.34
C SER A 279 16.63 4.58 31.90
N ILE A 280 16.15 3.68 31.04
CA ILE A 280 16.32 2.24 31.15
C ILE A 280 17.13 1.80 29.93
N ASN A 281 18.30 1.22 30.14
CA ASN A 281 19.08 0.67 29.03
C ASN A 281 18.72 -0.81 28.87
N VAL A 282 18.32 -1.15 27.64
CA VAL A 282 17.94 -2.50 27.24
C VAL A 282 19.10 -3.09 26.46
N ILE A 283 19.79 -4.05 27.06
CA ILE A 283 21.03 -4.63 26.54
C ILE A 283 20.77 -6.12 26.26
N PHE A 284 21.16 -6.61 25.08
CA PHE A 284 21.02 -8.01 24.71
C PHE A 284 22.04 -8.39 23.63
N ASN A 285 22.25 -9.68 23.43
CA ASN A 285 23.07 -10.21 22.34
C ASN A 285 22.18 -10.52 21.13
N LEU A 286 22.65 -10.16 19.95
CA LEU A 286 22.02 -10.47 18.67
C LEU A 286 23.00 -11.22 17.78
N LYS A 287 22.64 -12.43 17.37
CA LYS A 287 23.48 -13.31 16.54
C LYS A 287 22.84 -13.57 15.19
N ASN A 288 23.60 -13.40 14.11
CA ASN A 288 23.25 -13.98 12.82
C ASN A 288 23.60 -15.48 12.84
N SER A 289 22.56 -16.31 12.74
CA SER A 289 22.62 -17.77 12.89
C SER A 289 22.40 -18.52 11.58
N GLY A 290 22.13 -17.79 10.49
CA GLY A 290 21.84 -18.40 9.19
C GLY A 290 23.11 -18.61 8.36
N LYS A 291 22.98 -18.48 7.03
CA LYS A 291 24.07 -18.75 6.07
C LYS A 291 24.49 -17.53 5.25
N ARG A 292 23.83 -16.40 5.45
CA ARG A 292 24.03 -15.16 4.69
C ARG A 292 24.23 -14.02 5.66
N ASP A 293 25.02 -13.04 5.24
CA ASP A 293 25.08 -11.75 5.91
C ASP A 293 23.71 -11.07 5.78
N GLY A 294 23.38 -10.21 6.74
CA GLY A 294 22.10 -9.52 6.70
C GLY A 294 21.92 -8.53 7.82
N ASP A 295 20.88 -7.72 7.66
CA ASP A 295 20.50 -6.74 8.66
C ASP A 295 19.28 -7.22 9.43
N GLU A 296 19.30 -7.00 10.73
CA GLU A 296 18.15 -7.16 11.61
C GLU A 296 17.78 -5.81 12.23
N VAL A 297 16.48 -5.57 12.41
CA VAL A 297 15.95 -4.39 13.08
C VAL A 297 15.33 -4.84 14.40
N ALA A 298 16.16 -4.85 15.45
CA ALA A 298 15.70 -5.18 16.79
C ALA A 298 14.81 -4.07 17.34
N GLN A 299 13.64 -4.44 17.85
CA GLN A 299 12.60 -3.52 18.32
C GLN A 299 12.34 -3.73 19.81
N VAL A 300 12.22 -2.62 20.55
CA VAL A 300 11.96 -2.62 21.99
C VAL A 300 10.58 -2.04 22.25
N TYR A 301 9.73 -2.87 22.84
CA TYR A 301 8.37 -2.55 23.21
C TYR A 301 8.21 -2.48 24.71
N VAL A 302 7.33 -1.61 25.19
CA VAL A 302 6.99 -1.48 26.61
C VAL A 302 5.50 -1.64 26.80
N LYS A 303 5.11 -2.49 27.75
CA LYS A 303 3.78 -2.49 28.35
C LYS A 303 3.87 -1.81 29.72
N MET A 304 3.09 -0.74 29.90
CA MET A 304 3.01 0.00 31.15
C MET A 304 2.22 -0.76 32.22
N PRO A 305 2.39 -0.42 33.51
CA PRO A 305 1.54 -0.91 34.59
C PRO A 305 0.05 -0.62 34.32
N GLU A 306 -0.82 -1.44 34.89
CA GLU A 306 -2.25 -1.14 34.91
C GLU A 306 -2.51 0.16 35.69
N SER A 307 -3.31 1.05 35.11
CA SER A 307 -3.53 2.42 35.60
C SER A 307 -5.02 2.76 35.73
N GLY A 308 -5.90 1.76 35.64
CA GLY A 308 -7.36 1.95 35.68
C GLY A 308 -7.96 2.61 34.44
N ILE A 309 -7.13 2.89 33.42
CA ILE A 309 -7.54 3.42 32.11
C ILE A 309 -7.09 2.47 30.99
N ILE A 310 -7.62 2.67 29.79
CA ILE A 310 -7.22 1.90 28.61
C ILE A 310 -5.86 2.42 28.13
N LEU A 311 -4.82 1.59 28.29
CA LEU A 311 -3.49 1.82 27.73
C LEU A 311 -3.21 0.85 26.58
N PRO A 312 -2.24 1.19 25.70
CA PRO A 312 -1.72 0.26 24.72
C PRO A 312 -1.33 -1.09 25.32
N ILE A 313 -1.61 -2.17 24.58
CA ILE A 313 -1.14 -3.54 24.86
C ILE A 313 0.39 -3.55 24.98
N LYS A 314 1.05 -2.77 24.12
CA LYS A 314 2.48 -2.46 24.11
C LYS A 314 2.77 -1.27 23.19
N GLN A 315 3.85 -0.55 23.42
CA GLN A 315 4.30 0.56 22.58
C GLN A 315 5.77 0.41 22.21
N LEU A 316 6.12 0.65 20.95
CA LEU A 316 7.51 0.78 20.52
C LEU A 316 8.16 1.98 21.23
N LYS A 317 9.30 1.77 21.88
CA LYS A 317 10.09 2.82 22.55
C LYS A 317 11.50 2.97 21.99
N GLY A 318 11.96 2.02 21.20
CA GLY A 318 13.22 2.13 20.49
C GLY A 318 13.42 0.99 19.50
N PHE A 319 14.29 1.19 18.53
CA PHE A 319 14.74 0.15 17.63
C PHE A 319 16.16 0.45 17.16
N LYS A 320 16.90 -0.58 16.76
CA LYS A 320 18.23 -0.44 16.15
C LYS A 320 18.36 -1.42 14.99
N ARG A 321 18.77 -0.91 13.83
CA ARG A 321 19.20 -1.73 12.69
C ARG A 321 20.66 -2.12 12.90
N VAL A 322 20.97 -3.40 12.74
CA VAL A 322 22.29 -3.97 12.97
C VAL A 322 22.63 -4.87 11.78
N HIS A 323 23.76 -4.58 11.13
CA HIS A 323 24.33 -5.46 10.12
C HIS A 323 25.18 -6.53 10.80
N LEU A 324 24.96 -7.80 10.44
CA LEU A 324 25.75 -8.91 10.98
C LEU A 324 26.18 -9.84 9.84
N GLU A 325 27.49 -10.04 9.72
CA GLU A 325 28.03 -11.15 8.94
C GLU A 325 27.54 -12.48 9.52
N ASN A 326 27.45 -13.49 8.67
CA ASN A 326 27.08 -14.85 9.06
C ASN A 326 27.90 -15.34 10.27
N GLY A 327 27.21 -15.81 11.31
CA GLY A 327 27.80 -16.41 12.50
C GLY A 327 28.23 -15.38 13.56
N LYS A 328 28.23 -14.08 13.24
CA LYS A 328 28.64 -13.03 14.18
C LYS A 328 27.53 -12.71 15.19
N THR A 329 27.99 -12.27 16.36
CA THR A 329 27.15 -11.77 17.44
C THR A 329 27.56 -10.33 17.76
N GLU A 330 26.60 -9.43 17.88
CA GLU A 330 26.78 -8.08 18.41
C GLU A 330 26.01 -7.92 19.73
N LYS A 331 26.60 -7.18 20.67
CA LYS A 331 25.88 -6.69 21.85
C LYS A 331 25.14 -5.41 21.47
N VAL A 332 23.82 -5.45 21.54
CA VAL A 332 22.93 -4.36 21.20
C VAL A 332 22.49 -3.64 22.48
N GLU A 333 22.53 -2.32 22.46
CA GLU A 333 22.03 -1.46 23.53
C GLU A 333 21.04 -0.44 22.96
N ILE A 334 19.86 -0.36 23.57
CA ILE A 334 18.81 0.61 23.24
C ILE A 334 18.36 1.27 24.55
N ALA A 335 18.56 2.58 24.66
CA ALA A 335 18.14 3.37 25.81
C ALA A 335 16.69 3.85 25.64
N ILE A 336 15.87 3.64 26.67
CA ILE A 336 14.51 4.20 26.77
C ILE A 336 14.56 5.35 27.78
N ASP A 337 14.30 6.57 27.31
CA ASP A 337 14.13 7.72 28.18
C ASP A 337 12.85 7.55 29.02
N LYS A 338 12.93 7.75 30.34
CA LYS A 338 11.78 7.60 31.25
C LYS A 338 10.64 8.57 30.93
N THR A 339 10.92 9.72 30.30
CA THR A 339 9.89 10.63 29.79
C THR A 339 9.08 10.05 28.64
N GLN A 340 9.53 8.94 28.02
CA GLN A 340 8.71 8.19 27.08
C GLN A 340 7.78 7.19 27.76
N LEU A 341 7.90 6.97 29.07
CA LEU A 341 7.11 6.02 29.86
C LEU A 341 5.88 6.66 30.51
N ARG A 342 5.39 7.76 29.93
CA ARG A 342 4.26 8.53 30.41
C ARG A 342 3.06 8.45 29.47
N TYR A 343 1.87 8.61 30.03
CA TYR A 343 0.64 8.86 29.28
C TYR A 343 0.10 10.25 29.61
N TRP A 344 -0.71 10.81 28.71
CA TRP A 344 -1.41 12.07 28.96
C TRP A 344 -2.69 11.81 29.75
N ASP A 345 -2.81 12.39 30.94
CA ASP A 345 -4.01 12.30 31.76
C ASP A 345 -4.91 13.52 31.50
N GLU A 346 -6.11 13.27 30.98
CA GLU A 346 -7.04 14.34 30.63
C GLU A 346 -7.61 15.07 31.86
N LYS A 347 -7.74 14.36 33.00
CA LYS A 347 -8.28 14.95 34.23
C LYS A 347 -7.38 16.03 34.80
N THR A 348 -6.07 15.77 34.82
CA THR A 348 -5.05 16.70 35.31
C THR A 348 -4.42 17.55 34.20
N SER A 349 -4.72 17.25 32.94
CA SER A 349 -4.09 17.89 31.76
C SER A 349 -2.56 17.89 31.86
N SER A 350 -2.00 16.75 32.24
CA SER A 350 -0.58 16.60 32.48
C SER A 350 -0.09 15.21 32.10
N PHE A 351 1.22 15.06 31.90
CA PHE A 351 1.80 13.74 31.70
C PHE A 351 2.03 13.02 33.03
N ILE A 352 1.56 11.78 33.11
CA ILE A 352 1.75 10.90 34.28
C ILE A 352 2.67 9.75 33.89
N THR A 353 3.68 9.49 34.72
CA THR A 353 4.50 8.28 34.64
C THR A 353 4.02 7.31 35.71
N PRO A 354 3.35 6.19 35.35
CA PRO A 354 2.84 5.24 36.33
C PRO A 354 3.96 4.65 37.18
N LYS A 355 3.73 4.53 38.49
CA LYS A 355 4.60 3.71 39.34
C LYS A 355 4.20 2.25 39.20
N GLY A 356 5.16 1.34 39.26
CA GLY A 356 4.89 -0.10 39.26
C GLY A 356 5.72 -0.87 38.23
N THR A 357 5.22 -2.05 37.88
CA THR A 357 5.94 -3.01 37.03
C THR A 357 5.69 -2.78 35.55
N TYR A 358 6.75 -2.45 34.83
CA TYR A 358 6.78 -2.35 33.38
C TYR A 358 7.28 -3.66 32.78
N ASN A 359 6.69 -4.11 31.67
CA ASN A 359 7.22 -5.23 30.90
C ASN A 359 7.98 -4.70 29.67
N ILE A 360 9.28 -4.96 29.64
CA ILE A 360 10.17 -4.61 28.54
C ILE A 360 10.32 -5.84 27.64
N MET A 361 10.03 -5.67 26.36
CA MET A 361 9.98 -6.75 25.37
C MET A 361 10.89 -6.40 24.20
N VAL A 362 11.78 -7.32 23.82
CA VAL A 362 12.64 -7.20 22.65
C VAL A 362 12.19 -8.21 21.61
N GLY A 363 12.00 -7.77 20.36
CA GLY A 363 11.51 -8.62 19.29
C GLY A 363 11.98 -8.22 17.90
N ALA A 364 11.74 -9.12 16.94
CA ALA A 364 11.95 -8.88 15.52
C ALA A 364 10.72 -8.21 14.85
N SER A 365 9.56 -8.27 15.51
CA SER A 365 8.35 -7.52 15.15
C SER A 365 7.46 -7.35 16.39
N SER A 366 6.37 -6.59 16.27
CA SER A 366 5.41 -6.44 17.37
C SER A 366 4.77 -7.76 17.80
N ASN A 367 4.69 -8.78 16.94
CA ASN A 367 4.15 -10.10 17.28
C ASN A 367 5.21 -11.21 17.41
N ASP A 368 6.48 -10.87 17.22
CA ASP A 368 7.60 -11.81 17.36
C ASP A 368 8.56 -11.34 18.46
N ILE A 369 8.06 -11.41 19.69
CA ILE A 369 8.82 -11.06 20.89
C ILE A 369 9.74 -12.22 21.25
N LYS A 370 11.05 -11.95 21.25
CA LYS A 370 12.10 -12.95 21.49
C LYS A 370 12.54 -13.00 22.96
N LEU A 371 12.64 -11.83 23.59
CA LEU A 371 13.05 -11.68 24.98
C LEU A 371 12.07 -10.78 25.70
N ASN A 372 11.81 -11.05 26.98
CA ASN A 372 11.03 -10.16 27.83
C ASN A 372 11.56 -10.18 29.27
N GLN A 373 11.44 -9.05 29.95
CA GLN A 373 11.80 -8.92 31.36
C GLN A 373 11.00 -7.78 32.00
N GLN A 374 10.64 -7.96 33.26
CA GLN A 374 9.94 -6.94 34.04
C GLN A 374 10.92 -6.04 34.80
N ILE A 375 10.55 -4.77 34.97
CA ILE A 375 11.29 -3.79 35.78
C ILE A 375 10.32 -2.91 36.58
N VAL A 376 10.66 -2.61 37.83
CA VAL A 376 9.86 -1.73 38.70
C VAL A 376 10.43 -0.32 38.65
N LEU A 377 9.56 0.67 38.37
CA LEU A 377 9.94 2.08 38.33
C LEU A 377 9.43 2.89 39.50
#